data_AF-A0A1I0QVG4-F1
#
_entry.id   AF-A0A1I0QVG4-F1
#
_cell.length_a   1.000
_cell.length_b   1.000
_cell.length_c   1.000
_cell.angle_alpha   90.00
_cell.angle_beta   90.00
_cell.angle_gamma   90.00
#
_symmetry.space_group_name_H-M   'P 1'
#
loop_
_entity.id
_entity.type
_entity.pdbx_description
1 polymer ?
#
loop_
_entity_poly.entity_id
_entity_poly.type
_entity_poly.pdbx_seq_one_letter_code
_entity_poly.pdbx_strand_id
1 'polypeptide(L)'
;MGYPIEMTGCKFIIKKEDFKNALEGLKSVFTPEIMPYKTYDNDGKECYYFSWVNTKTVLESTTLEEAMKKIRYTPIFNLNGDICKVEFTGESNGDDAVFFDALAPYVQAGSYLRFKGGYGEKWKWIFEDGEVEYTH
;
A
#
# COMPACT_ATOMS: atom_id res chain seq x y z
N MET A 1 -10.75 -7.28 12.17
CA MET A 1 -10.45 -8.59 11.55
C MET A 1 -10.71 -8.44 10.08
N GLY A 2 -9.69 -8.61 9.24
CA GLY A 2 -9.89 -8.71 7.79
C GLY A 2 -10.38 -10.12 7.42
N TYR A 3 -10.92 -10.26 6.23
CA TYR A 3 -11.21 -11.56 5.64
C TYR A 3 -10.05 -12.00 4.77
N PRO A 4 -9.84 -13.31 4.58
CA PRO A 4 -8.81 -13.81 3.68
C PRO A 4 -9.00 -13.30 2.26
N ILE A 5 -7.92 -12.80 1.67
CA ILE A 5 -7.92 -12.32 0.28
C ILE A 5 -6.72 -12.89 -0.47
N GLU A 6 -6.89 -13.06 -1.78
CA GLU A 6 -5.85 -13.48 -2.70
C GLU A 6 -5.77 -12.45 -3.83
N MET A 7 -4.55 -12.03 -4.17
CA MET A 7 -4.33 -11.19 -5.34
C MET A 7 -4.30 -12.06 -6.60
N THR A 8 -5.20 -11.80 -7.54
CA THR A 8 -5.42 -12.63 -8.74
C THR A 8 -4.90 -12.01 -10.03
N GLY A 9 -4.47 -10.75 -10.00
CA GLY A 9 -3.86 -10.08 -11.14
C GLY A 9 -3.33 -8.70 -10.78
N CYS A 10 -2.24 -8.30 -11.43
CA CYS A 10 -1.57 -7.04 -11.14
C CYS A 10 -0.84 -6.50 -12.38
N LYS A 11 -0.98 -5.20 -12.60
CA LYS A 11 -0.06 -4.37 -13.38
C LYS A 11 0.18 -3.11 -12.56
N PHE A 12 1.33 -2.97 -11.92
CA PHE A 12 1.58 -1.87 -11.00
C PHE A 12 2.90 -1.23 -11.36
N ILE A 13 2.85 -0.10 -12.05
CA ILE A 13 4.04 0.51 -12.63
C ILE A 13 4.34 1.82 -11.91
N ILE A 14 5.50 1.90 -11.27
CA ILE A 14 6.09 3.15 -10.78
C ILE A 14 7.48 3.22 -11.38
N LYS A 15 7.80 4.34 -12.03
CA LYS A 15 9.13 4.53 -12.62
C LYS A 15 10.17 4.75 -11.53
N LYS A 16 11.40 4.30 -11.77
CA LYS A 16 12.50 4.46 -10.83
C LYS A 16 12.75 5.92 -10.42
N GLU A 17 12.54 6.85 -11.36
CA GLU A 17 12.67 8.30 -11.14
C GLU A 17 11.71 8.84 -10.06
N ASP A 18 10.56 8.20 -9.87
CA ASP A 18 9.53 8.62 -8.93
C ASP A 18 9.66 7.95 -7.55
N PHE A 19 10.58 7.00 -7.36
CA PHE A 19 10.66 6.21 -6.12
C PHE A 19 10.81 7.05 -4.86
N LYS A 20 11.57 8.14 -4.94
CA LYS A 20 11.75 9.04 -3.80
C LYS A 20 10.43 9.72 -3.43
N ASN A 21 9.74 10.28 -4.42
CA ASN A 21 8.47 10.99 -4.19
C ASN A 21 7.37 10.02 -3.76
N ALA A 22 7.33 8.82 -4.34
CA ALA A 22 6.41 7.75 -3.94
C ALA A 22 6.67 7.26 -2.51
N LEU A 23 7.93 7.16 -2.07
CA LEU A 23 8.26 6.83 -0.68
C LEU A 23 7.78 7.93 0.28
N GLU A 24 8.02 9.20 -0.07
CA GLU A 24 7.55 10.34 0.73
C GLU A 24 6.02 10.38 0.80
N GLY A 25 5.34 10.16 -0.33
CA GLY A 25 3.88 10.04 -0.42
C GLY A 25 3.35 8.92 0.48
N LEU A 26 3.92 7.71 0.38
CA LEU A 26 3.52 6.60 1.23
C LEU A 26 3.75 6.87 2.72
N LYS A 27 4.85 7.53 3.10
CA LYS A 27 5.10 7.88 4.51
C LYS A 27 4.14 8.96 5.02
N SER A 28 3.64 9.83 4.15
CA SER A 28 2.78 10.95 4.54
C SER A 28 1.45 10.53 5.16
N VAL A 29 1.00 9.28 4.94
CA VAL A 29 -0.25 8.77 5.52
C VAL A 29 -0.09 8.13 6.89
N PHE A 30 1.14 8.03 7.41
CA PHE A 30 1.42 7.52 8.75
C PHE A 30 1.37 8.66 9.79
N THR A 31 0.24 9.36 9.86
CA THR A 31 0.00 10.45 10.82
C THR A 31 -1.22 10.17 11.71
N PRO A 32 -1.33 10.80 12.89
CA PRO A 32 -2.48 10.64 13.78
C PRO A 32 -3.84 10.94 13.14
N GLU A 33 -3.90 11.83 12.17
CA GLU A 33 -5.13 12.26 11.50
C GLU A 33 -5.67 11.20 10.53
N ILE A 34 -4.79 10.33 10.02
CA ILE A 34 -5.12 9.34 9.00
C ILE A 34 -5.18 7.93 9.59
N MET A 35 -4.33 7.61 10.57
CA MET A 35 -4.26 6.28 11.16
C MET A 35 -5.50 5.98 12.03
N PRO A 36 -6.24 4.88 11.75
CA PRO A 36 -7.58 4.68 12.30
C PRO A 36 -7.60 4.16 13.74
N TYR A 37 -6.51 3.55 14.23
CA TYR A 37 -6.46 2.98 15.57
C TYR A 37 -5.64 3.85 16.50
N LYS A 38 -6.11 3.94 17.75
CA LYS A 38 -5.45 4.67 18.84
C LYS A 38 -5.12 3.74 20.00
N THR A 39 -3.96 3.94 20.58
CA THR A 39 -3.51 3.33 21.84
C THR A 39 -2.77 4.37 22.68
N TYR A 40 -2.26 3.97 23.83
CA TYR A 40 -1.44 4.80 24.72
C TYR A 40 -0.09 4.12 24.95
N ASP A 41 1.00 4.89 24.95
CA ASP A 41 2.30 4.39 25.39
C ASP A 41 2.38 4.28 26.91
N ASN A 42 3.54 3.82 27.41
CA ASN A 42 3.78 3.65 28.85
C ASN A 42 3.71 4.96 29.64
N ASP A 43 3.87 6.11 28.97
CA ASP A 43 3.79 7.45 29.56
C ASP A 43 2.37 8.05 29.44
N GLY A 44 1.41 7.28 28.92
CA GLY A 44 0.03 7.72 28.73
C GLY A 44 -0.18 8.65 27.53
N LYS A 45 0.77 8.72 26.61
CA LYS A 45 0.67 9.53 25.39
C LYS A 45 -0.04 8.77 24.29
N GLU A 46 -0.93 9.46 23.58
CA GLU A 46 -1.66 8.90 22.44
C GLU A 46 -0.71 8.47 21.32
N CYS A 47 -0.92 7.25 20.84
CA CYS A 47 -0.21 6.65 19.72
C CYS A 47 -1.23 6.14 18.69
N TYR A 48 -0.98 6.41 17.42
CA TYR A 48 -1.88 6.04 16.33
C TYR A 48 -1.20 5.03 15.41
N TYR A 49 -1.96 4.07 14.86
CA TYR A 49 -1.40 2.98 14.07
C TYR A 49 -2.41 2.34 13.10
N PHE A 50 -1.90 1.58 12.13
CA PHE A 50 -2.68 0.60 11.35
C PHE A 50 -2.50 -0.78 11.98
N SER A 51 -3.58 -1.54 12.20
CA SER A 51 -3.48 -2.81 12.96
C SER A 51 -2.74 -3.93 12.23
N TRP A 52 -2.43 -3.76 10.94
CA TRP A 52 -1.74 -4.74 10.09
C TRP A 52 -0.34 -4.27 9.63
N VAL A 53 0.12 -3.11 10.09
CA VAL A 53 1.42 -2.53 9.71
C VAL A 53 2.14 -2.00 10.94
N ASN A 54 3.44 -2.26 11.04
CA ASN A 54 4.27 -1.58 12.03
C ASN A 54 4.70 -0.20 11.50
N THR A 55 4.01 0.85 11.95
CA THR A 55 4.25 2.25 11.57
C THR A 55 5.72 2.66 11.67
N LYS A 56 6.40 2.31 12.77
CA LYS A 56 7.81 2.66 12.99
C LYS A 56 8.70 2.10 11.87
N THR A 57 8.51 0.83 11.51
CA THR A 57 9.34 0.20 10.47
C THR A 57 9.13 0.79 9.07
N VAL A 58 7.93 1.30 8.77
CA VAL A 58 7.67 2.00 7.51
C VAL A 58 8.36 3.36 7.50
N LEU A 59 8.23 4.12 8.58
CA LEU A 59 8.84 5.45 8.70
C LEU A 59 10.38 5.39 8.66
N GLU A 60 10.98 4.33 9.20
CA GLU A 60 12.43 4.08 9.16
C GLU A 60 12.94 3.55 7.81
N SER A 61 12.06 3.10 6.91
CA SER A 61 12.46 2.53 5.61
C SER A 61 13.18 3.58 4.75
N THR A 62 14.29 3.20 4.12
CA THR A 62 15.12 4.12 3.32
C THR A 62 14.77 4.10 1.84
N THR A 63 14.12 3.02 1.40
CA THR A 63 13.71 2.84 0.01
C THR A 63 12.20 2.57 -0.09
N LEU A 64 11.63 2.87 -1.27
CA LEU A 64 10.24 2.53 -1.57
C LEU A 64 9.99 1.03 -1.46
N GLU A 65 10.94 0.21 -1.92
CA GLU A 65 10.85 -1.25 -1.85
C GLU A 65 10.67 -1.75 -0.40
N GLU A 66 11.50 -1.25 0.51
CA GLU A 66 11.41 -1.59 1.93
C GLU A 66 10.04 -1.20 2.51
N ALA A 67 9.60 0.04 2.27
CA ALA A 67 8.34 0.53 2.79
C ALA A 67 7.14 -0.27 2.25
N MET A 68 7.12 -0.56 0.95
CA MET A 68 6.07 -1.37 0.32
C MET A 68 6.01 -2.79 0.89
N LYS A 69 7.16 -3.44 1.12
CA LYS A 69 7.19 -4.75 1.79
C LYS A 69 6.60 -4.71 3.20
N LYS A 70 6.83 -3.63 3.96
CA LYS A 70 6.27 -3.45 5.31
C LYS A 70 4.74 -3.29 5.31
N ILE A 71 4.16 -2.73 4.24
CA ILE A 71 2.70 -2.69 4.05
C ILE A 71 2.15 -3.92 3.32
N ARG A 72 2.95 -4.99 3.17
CA ARG A 72 2.59 -6.30 2.60
C ARG A 72 2.46 -6.33 1.08
N TYR A 73 3.09 -5.40 0.37
CA TYR A 73 3.14 -5.35 -1.10
C TYR A 73 4.60 -5.44 -1.56
N THR A 74 5.05 -6.61 -1.99
CA THR A 74 6.45 -6.82 -2.43
C THR A 74 6.60 -6.40 -3.88
N PRO A 75 7.40 -5.37 -4.21
CA PRO A 75 7.56 -4.94 -5.60
C PRO A 75 8.42 -5.92 -6.41
N ILE A 76 8.09 -6.05 -7.70
CA ILE A 76 8.87 -6.76 -8.71
C ILE A 76 9.34 -5.76 -9.76
N PHE A 77 10.64 -5.78 -10.04
CA PHE A 77 11.29 -4.82 -10.93
C PHE A 77 11.45 -5.36 -12.34
N ASN A 78 11.36 -4.47 -13.33
CA ASN A 78 11.74 -4.77 -14.71
C ASN A 78 13.26 -4.53 -14.93
N LEU A 79 13.74 -4.74 -16.17
CA LEU A 79 15.15 -4.53 -16.53
C LEU A 79 15.63 -3.07 -16.42
N ASN A 80 14.70 -2.10 -16.47
CA ASN A 80 15.02 -0.68 -16.33
C ASN A 80 15.12 -0.27 -14.85
N GLY A 81 14.76 -1.16 -13.92
CA GLY A 81 14.70 -0.88 -12.49
C GLY A 81 13.41 -0.18 -12.05
N ASP A 82 12.39 -0.12 -12.90
CA ASP A 82 11.04 0.33 -12.52
C ASP A 82 10.30 -0.80 -11.81
N ILE A 83 9.39 -0.46 -10.90
CA ILE A 83 8.41 -1.42 -10.41
C ILE A 83 7.45 -1.70 -11.57
N CYS A 84 7.16 -2.97 -11.87
CA CYS A 84 6.19 -3.35 -12.90
C CYS A 84 5.03 -4.21 -12.39
N LYS A 85 5.22 -4.85 -11.22
CA LYS A 85 4.20 -5.61 -10.49
C LYS A 85 4.46 -5.49 -9.00
N VAL A 86 3.46 -5.84 -8.21
CA VAL A 86 3.60 -6.12 -6.77
C VAL A 86 3.00 -7.48 -6.48
N GLU A 87 3.49 -8.13 -5.43
CA GLU A 87 2.90 -9.34 -4.84
C GLU A 87 2.35 -9.02 -3.46
N PHE A 88 1.08 -9.30 -3.23
CA PHE A 88 0.48 -9.19 -1.90
C PHE A 88 0.94 -10.35 -1.03
N THR A 89 1.55 -10.05 0.12
CA THR A 89 2.09 -11.03 1.07
C THR A 89 1.30 -11.08 2.38
N GLY A 90 0.17 -10.38 2.46
CA GLY A 90 -0.73 -10.43 3.60
C GLY A 90 -1.68 -11.63 3.53
N GLU A 91 -2.27 -11.96 4.67
CA GLU A 91 -3.27 -13.03 4.76
C GLU A 91 -4.71 -12.51 4.60
N SER A 92 -4.95 -11.22 4.87
CA SER A 92 -6.28 -10.63 4.92
C SER A 92 -6.27 -9.16 4.52
N ASN A 93 -7.43 -8.66 4.05
CA ASN A 93 -7.57 -7.25 3.72
C ASN A 93 -7.25 -6.34 4.91
N GLY A 94 -6.58 -5.22 4.62
CA GLY A 94 -6.48 -4.08 5.52
C GLY A 94 -7.26 -2.89 4.97
N ASP A 95 -7.13 -1.74 5.62
CA ASP A 95 -7.50 -0.44 5.04
C ASP A 95 -6.39 0.01 4.07
N ASP A 96 -6.15 -0.78 3.03
CA ASP A 96 -5.02 -0.56 2.11
C ASP A 96 -5.29 0.60 1.12
N ALA A 97 -6.54 1.07 1.04
CA ALA A 97 -6.98 2.17 0.17
C ALA A 97 -6.12 3.43 0.38
N VAL A 98 -5.86 3.77 1.64
CA VAL A 98 -5.04 4.92 2.03
C VAL A 98 -3.62 4.86 1.45
N PHE A 99 -3.03 3.67 1.33
CA PHE A 99 -1.71 3.51 0.74
C PHE A 99 -1.78 3.65 -0.79
N PHE A 100 -2.85 3.16 -1.40
CA PHE A 100 -3.05 3.27 -2.85
C PHE A 100 -3.31 4.71 -3.27
N ASP A 101 -4.13 5.46 -2.52
CA ASP A 101 -4.35 6.89 -2.74
C ASP A 101 -3.03 7.68 -2.68
N ALA A 102 -2.20 7.40 -1.66
CA ALA A 102 -0.91 8.06 -1.49
C ALA A 102 0.10 7.75 -2.59
N LEU A 103 0.02 6.55 -3.18
CA LEU A 103 0.90 6.11 -4.26
C LEU A 103 0.37 6.47 -5.65
N ALA A 104 -0.93 6.68 -5.81
CA ALA A 104 -1.60 6.86 -7.10
C ALA A 104 -0.97 7.95 -7.99
N PRO A 105 -0.54 9.12 -7.48
CA PRO A 105 0.12 10.15 -8.29
C PRO A 105 1.41 9.68 -9.01
N TYR A 106 2.02 8.61 -8.52
CA TYR A 106 3.29 8.06 -9.04
C TYR A 106 3.09 6.75 -9.81
N VAL A 107 1.87 6.20 -9.78
CA VAL A 107 1.52 4.98 -10.48
C VAL A 107 1.09 5.34 -11.90
N GLN A 108 1.66 4.64 -12.89
CA GLN A 108 1.33 4.88 -14.29
C GLN A 108 -0.16 4.58 -14.57
N ALA A 109 -0.84 5.49 -15.25
CA ALA A 109 -2.21 5.31 -15.74
C ALA A 109 -2.42 3.95 -16.45
N GLY A 110 -3.58 3.35 -16.22
CA GLY A 110 -3.90 1.99 -16.65
C GLY A 110 -3.23 0.89 -15.83
N SER A 111 -2.71 1.19 -14.65
CA SER A 111 -2.28 0.20 -13.66
C SER A 111 -3.46 -0.33 -12.85
N TYR A 112 -3.33 -1.53 -12.29
CA TYR A 112 -4.37 -2.13 -11.47
C TYR A 112 -3.86 -3.22 -10.52
N LEU A 113 -4.66 -3.46 -9.48
CA LEU A 113 -4.58 -4.61 -8.58
C LEU A 113 -5.94 -5.33 -8.58
N ARG A 114 -5.97 -6.65 -8.73
CA ARG A 114 -7.19 -7.48 -8.66
C ARG A 114 -7.10 -8.45 -7.50
N PHE A 115 -8.19 -8.58 -6.78
CA PHE A 115 -8.28 -9.45 -5.63
C PHE A 115 -9.52 -10.33 -5.69
N LYS A 116 -9.46 -11.42 -4.93
CA LYS A 116 -10.57 -12.32 -4.67
C LYS A 116 -10.66 -12.56 -3.17
N GLY A 117 -11.87 -12.46 -2.61
CA GLY A 117 -12.17 -12.79 -1.22
C GLY A 117 -12.43 -14.28 -1.02
N GLY A 118 -12.31 -14.74 0.22
CA GLY A 118 -12.55 -16.14 0.60
C GLY A 118 -13.92 -16.71 0.20
N TYR A 119 -14.95 -15.87 0.05
CA TYR A 119 -16.29 -16.30 -0.38
C TYR A 119 -16.55 -16.07 -1.88
N GLY A 120 -15.51 -15.75 -2.65
CA GLY A 120 -15.57 -15.61 -4.10
C GLY A 120 -15.86 -14.20 -4.59
N GLU A 121 -16.00 -13.22 -3.70
CA GLU A 121 -16.06 -11.80 -4.08
C GLU A 121 -14.82 -11.42 -4.87
N LYS A 122 -14.94 -10.51 -5.82
CA LYS A 122 -13.83 -10.00 -6.62
C LYS A 122 -13.89 -8.49 -6.59
N TRP A 123 -12.74 -7.85 -6.57
CA TRP A 123 -12.66 -6.41 -6.75
C TRP A 123 -11.33 -6.04 -7.40
N LYS A 124 -11.25 -4.80 -7.84
CA LYS A 124 -10.12 -4.24 -8.53
C LYS A 124 -9.89 -2.80 -8.07
N TRP A 125 -8.62 -2.45 -7.92
CA TRP A 125 -8.15 -1.07 -7.81
C TRP A 125 -7.59 -0.67 -9.16
N ILE A 126 -8.01 0.47 -9.71
CA ILE A 126 -7.57 0.98 -11.01
C ILE A 126 -6.90 2.33 -10.78
N PHE A 127 -5.68 2.51 -11.27
CA PHE A 127 -4.93 3.75 -11.15
C PHE A 127 -5.03 4.52 -12.46
N GLU A 128 -5.65 5.70 -12.43
CA GLU A 128 -5.85 6.57 -13.58
C GLU A 128 -5.65 8.03 -13.15
N ASP A 129 -4.93 8.80 -13.97
CA ASP A 129 -4.73 10.25 -13.79
C ASP A 129 -4.30 10.70 -12.37
N GLY A 130 -3.52 9.87 -11.68
CA GLY A 130 -3.01 10.14 -10.33
C GLY A 130 -3.98 9.84 -9.20
N GLU A 131 -5.14 9.26 -9.51
CA GLU A 131 -6.16 8.80 -8.56
C GLU A 131 -6.28 7.26 -8.63
N VAL A 132 -6.96 6.68 -7.64
CA VAL A 132 -7.29 5.25 -7.63
C VAL A 132 -8.78 5.02 -7.41
N GLU A 133 -9.36 4.18 -8.25
CA GLU A 133 -10.77 3.80 -8.18
C GLU A 133 -10.93 2.36 -7.71
N TYR A 134 -11.85 2.15 -6.77
CA TYR A 134 -12.29 0.83 -6.33
C TYR A 134 -13.49 0.35 -7.15
N THR A 135 -13.39 -0.85 -7.73
CA THR A 135 -14.47 -1.50 -8.47
C THR A 135 -14.72 -2.91 -7.92
N HIS A 136 -15.97 -3.22 -7.57
CA HIS A 136 -16.41 -4.51 -7.00
C HIS A 136 -17.37 -5.21 -7.97
#